data_AF-A0A071LTN5-F1
#
_entry.id   AF-A0A071LTN5-F1
#
_cell.length_a   1.000
_cell.length_b   1.000
_cell.length_c   1.000
_cell.angle_alpha   90.00
_cell.angle_beta   90.00
_cell.angle_gamma   90.00
#
_symmetry.space_group_name_H-M   'P 1'
#
loop_
_entity.id
_entity.type
_entity.pdbx_description
1 polymer ?
#
loop_
_entity_poly.entity_id
_entity_poly.type
_entity_poly.pdbx_seq_one_letter_code
_entity_poly.pdbx_strand_id
1 'polypeptide(L)'
;MKNETGELFDDVRDDSILEHLDDEVESSRFPSLLAELNALLRNELERLGYDSRHSIELVAAISSKIGGMQVYFPRGQTLEYLIRDMRIWRDFNGKNIPELVERYHVTYKTVYKAIKRMRRLEHGKHQMPLF
;
A
#
# COMPACT_ATOMS: atom_id res chain seq x y z
N MET A 1 48.24 20.59 -34.54
CA MET A 1 48.35 19.52 -33.52
C MET A 1 47.00 19.43 -32.83
N LYS A 2 46.24 18.36 -33.09
CA LYS A 2 44.95 18.09 -32.44
C LYS A 2 45.26 17.58 -31.04
N ASN A 3 44.71 18.21 -30.01
CA ASN A 3 44.77 17.69 -28.64
C ASN A 3 43.48 16.91 -28.39
N GLU A 4 43.62 15.59 -28.39
CA GLU A 4 42.61 14.61 -28.03
C GLU A 4 42.47 14.61 -26.51
N THR A 5 41.39 15.20 -26.00
CA THR A 5 40.98 15.11 -24.59
C THR A 5 39.49 14.81 -24.54
N GLY A 6 39.10 13.73 -25.21
CA GLY A 6 37.70 13.36 -25.45
C GLY A 6 37.37 11.90 -25.17
N GLU A 7 38.16 11.16 -24.39
CA GLU A 7 37.93 9.72 -24.15
C GLU A 7 38.41 9.27 -22.75
N LEU A 8 38.01 9.96 -21.67
CA LEU A 8 38.29 9.46 -20.29
C LEU A 8 37.04 9.06 -19.51
N PHE A 9 35.86 9.34 -20.05
CA PHE A 9 34.59 8.86 -19.53
C PHE A 9 33.76 8.36 -20.71
N ASP A 10 34.29 7.33 -21.39
CA ASP A 10 33.39 6.45 -22.11
C ASP A 10 32.59 5.73 -21.02
N ASP A 11 31.30 6.02 -20.98
CA ASP A 11 30.33 5.58 -19.97
C ASP A 11 30.03 4.09 -20.19
N VAL A 12 31.08 3.27 -20.15
CA VAL A 12 31.02 1.82 -20.16
C VAL A 12 30.34 1.47 -18.84
N ARG A 13 29.03 1.23 -18.95
CA ARG A 13 28.23 0.54 -17.95
C ARG A 13 28.76 -0.89 -17.86
N ASP A 14 29.89 -1.02 -17.19
CA ASP A 14 30.49 -2.30 -16.86
C ASP A 14 29.77 -2.84 -15.63
N ASP A 15 28.68 -3.56 -15.92
CA ASP A 15 27.85 -4.21 -14.91
C ASP A 15 28.63 -5.29 -14.12
N SER A 16 29.86 -5.66 -14.52
CA SER A 16 30.71 -6.59 -13.77
C SER A 16 31.10 -6.08 -12.38
N ILE A 17 31.09 -4.75 -12.18
CA ILE A 17 31.28 -4.13 -10.87
C ILE A 17 30.10 -4.44 -9.94
N LEU A 18 28.89 -4.60 -10.48
CA LEU A 18 27.70 -4.95 -9.73
C LEU A 18 27.72 -6.40 -9.24
N GLU A 19 28.40 -7.30 -9.96
CA GLU A 19 28.56 -8.71 -9.58
C GLU A 19 29.40 -8.91 -8.30
N HIS A 20 30.17 -7.89 -7.91
CA HIS A 20 31.08 -7.93 -6.76
C HIS A 20 30.57 -7.13 -5.56
N LEU A 21 29.39 -6.52 -5.67
CA LEU A 21 28.72 -5.90 -4.53
C LEU A 21 28.10 -7.04 -3.71
N ASP A 22 28.79 -7.44 -2.64
CA ASP A 22 28.27 -8.44 -1.69
C ASP A 22 26.86 -8.02 -1.22
N ASP A 23 25.90 -8.94 -1.38
CA ASP A 23 24.49 -8.84 -0.98
C ASP A 23 24.35 -8.83 0.57
N GLU A 24 24.97 -7.89 1.27
CA GLU A 24 24.79 -7.73 2.73
C GLU A 24 23.40 -7.17 3.08
N VAL A 25 22.62 -6.74 2.09
CA VAL A 25 21.31 -6.11 2.30
C VAL A 25 20.19 -7.13 2.14
N GLU A 26 19.88 -7.77 3.27
CA GLU A 26 18.56 -8.31 3.62
C GLU A 26 18.10 -9.61 2.94
N SER A 27 17.51 -10.47 3.77
CA SER A 27 16.73 -11.65 3.36
C SER A 27 15.98 -11.43 2.04
N SER A 28 16.41 -12.14 0.98
CA SER A 28 16.00 -12.01 -0.43
C SER A 28 14.49 -11.91 -0.74
N ARG A 29 13.65 -12.16 0.25
CA ARG A 29 12.18 -12.08 0.17
C ARG A 29 11.65 -10.65 0.27
N PHE A 30 12.34 -9.74 0.96
CA PHE A 30 11.80 -8.39 1.18
C PHE A 30 11.98 -7.47 -0.04
N PRO A 31 13.15 -7.43 -0.71
CA PRO A 31 13.33 -6.66 -1.94
C PRO A 31 12.36 -7.07 -3.05
N SER A 32 12.16 -8.38 -3.25
CA SER A 32 11.24 -8.92 -4.25
C SER A 32 9.78 -8.55 -3.96
N LEU A 33 9.35 -8.65 -2.70
CA LEU A 33 8.00 -8.24 -2.29
C LEU A 33 7.75 -6.74 -2.52
N LEU A 34 8.73 -5.87 -2.23
CA LEU A 34 8.60 -4.44 -2.48
C LEU A 34 8.53 -4.11 -3.97
N ALA A 35 9.29 -4.84 -4.81
CA ALA A 35 9.21 -4.70 -6.26
C ALA A 35 7.83 -5.11 -6.79
N GLU A 36 7.29 -6.24 -6.32
CA GLU A 36 5.93 -6.69 -6.66
C GLU A 36 4.86 -5.67 -6.22
N LEU A 37 4.98 -5.14 -4.99
CA LEU A 37 4.06 -4.12 -4.49
C LEU A 37 4.11 -2.84 -5.33
N ASN A 38 5.31 -2.39 -5.71
CA ASN A 38 5.48 -1.22 -6.56
C ASN A 38 4.83 -1.43 -7.94
N ALA A 39 5.04 -2.59 -8.56
CA ALA A 39 4.44 -2.94 -9.85
C ALA A 39 2.91 -2.99 -9.77
N LEU A 40 2.36 -3.57 -8.69
CA LEU A 40 0.92 -3.59 -8.45
C LEU A 40 0.36 -2.16 -8.32
N LEU A 41 0.97 -1.32 -7.50
CA LEU A 41 0.52 0.06 -7.30
C LEU A 41 0.60 0.88 -8.58
N ARG A 42 1.66 0.69 -9.38
CA ARG A 42 1.80 1.32 -10.69
C ARG A 42 0.63 0.98 -11.60
N ASN A 43 0.34 -0.31 -11.76
CA ASN A 43 -0.78 -0.78 -12.59
C ASN A 43 -2.13 -0.24 -12.10
N GLU A 44 -2.35 -0.21 -10.79
CA GLU A 44 -3.60 0.31 -10.21
C GLU A 44 -3.74 1.84 -10.38
N LEU A 45 -2.65 2.60 -10.29
CA LEU A 45 -2.66 4.04 -10.58
C LEU A 45 -3.04 4.30 -12.04
N GLU A 46 -2.44 3.56 -12.98
CA GLU A 46 -2.77 3.68 -14.42
C GLU A 46 -4.23 3.32 -14.69
N ARG A 47 -4.70 2.21 -14.11
CA ARG A 47 -6.09 1.76 -14.21
C ARG A 47 -7.09 2.80 -13.71
N LEU A 48 -6.70 3.59 -12.71
CA LEU A 48 -7.51 4.66 -12.12
C LEU A 48 -7.30 6.03 -12.81
N GLY A 49 -6.42 6.13 -13.80
CA GLY A 49 -6.12 7.37 -14.53
C GLY A 49 -5.20 8.34 -13.79
N TYR A 50 -4.46 7.86 -12.78
CA TYR A 50 -3.46 8.63 -12.06
C TYR A 50 -2.04 8.40 -12.63
N ASP A 51 -1.15 9.34 -12.35
CA ASP A 51 0.25 9.24 -12.75
C ASP A 51 0.97 8.14 -11.96
N SER A 52 1.39 7.11 -12.69
CA SER A 52 1.95 5.88 -12.17
C SER A 52 3.37 6.03 -11.60
N ARG A 53 4.02 7.18 -11.85
CA ARG A 53 5.31 7.55 -11.26
C ARG A 53 5.25 7.69 -9.74
N HIS A 54 4.08 8.00 -9.19
CA HIS A 54 3.88 8.09 -7.73
C HIS A 54 3.85 6.71 -7.04
N SER A 55 3.93 5.60 -7.77
CA SER A 55 3.88 4.25 -7.17
C SER A 55 4.98 4.05 -6.12
N ILE A 56 6.18 4.55 -6.39
CA ILE A 56 7.33 4.37 -5.49
C ILE A 56 7.17 5.18 -4.20
N GLU A 57 6.59 6.38 -4.29
CA GLU A 57 6.30 7.23 -3.13
C GLU A 57 5.25 6.58 -2.22
N LEU A 58 4.25 5.91 -2.80
CA LEU A 58 3.26 5.14 -2.05
C LEU A 58 3.90 3.93 -1.35
N VAL A 59 4.82 3.21 -2.01
CA VAL A 59 5.57 2.12 -1.36
C VAL A 59 6.37 2.65 -0.17
N ALA A 60 7.10 3.76 -0.34
CA ALA A 60 7.85 4.38 0.75
C ALA A 60 6.94 4.81 1.91
N ALA A 61 5.80 5.43 1.61
CA ALA A 61 4.83 5.85 2.62
C ALA A 61 4.26 4.66 3.41
N ILE A 62 3.89 3.57 2.72
CA ILE A 62 3.42 2.33 3.36
C ILE A 62 4.54 1.79 4.26
N SER A 63 5.73 1.55 3.73
CA SER A 63 6.86 1.00 4.47
C SER A 63 7.24 1.85 5.68
N SER A 64 7.15 3.17 5.61
CA SER A 64 7.41 4.05 6.75
C SER A 64 6.41 3.90 7.90
N LYS A 65 5.17 3.45 7.62
CA LYS A 65 4.09 3.33 8.60
C LYS A 65 3.92 1.92 9.14
N ILE A 66 4.17 0.91 8.31
CA ILE A 66 3.96 -0.50 8.69
C ILE A 66 5.26 -1.32 8.72
N GLY A 67 6.40 -0.72 8.36
CA GLY A 67 7.71 -1.35 8.41
C GLY A 67 8.05 -1.83 9.83
N GLY A 68 8.65 -3.01 9.92
CA GLY A 68 8.97 -3.67 11.19
C GLY A 68 7.80 -4.42 11.85
N MET A 69 6.56 -4.28 11.36
CA MET A 69 5.42 -5.05 11.88
C MET A 69 5.20 -6.34 11.10
N GLN A 70 4.93 -7.44 11.80
CA GLN A 70 4.43 -8.66 11.18
C GLN A 70 2.92 -8.53 10.91
N VAL A 71 2.55 -8.28 9.65
CA VAL A 71 1.15 -8.10 9.24
C VAL A 71 0.62 -9.39 8.60
N TYR A 72 -0.52 -9.88 9.10
CA TYR A 72 -1.28 -10.95 8.46
C TYR A 72 -2.30 -10.35 7.48
N PHE A 73 -2.23 -10.75 6.21
CA PHE A 73 -3.20 -10.37 5.20
C PHE A 73 -4.35 -11.38 5.13
N PRO A 74 -5.58 -11.01 5.53
CA PRO A 74 -6.72 -11.90 5.37
C PRO A 74 -7.01 -12.14 3.89
N ARG A 75 -7.59 -13.30 3.56
CA ARG A 75 -7.96 -13.68 2.20
C ARG A 75 -9.44 -14.05 2.08
N GLY A 76 -9.92 -14.11 0.84
CA GLY A 76 -11.28 -14.53 0.48
C GLY A 76 -12.35 -13.66 1.14
N GLN A 77 -13.42 -14.32 1.60
CA GLN A 77 -14.62 -13.65 2.09
C GLN A 77 -14.36 -12.67 3.25
N THR A 78 -13.40 -12.98 4.11
CA THR A 78 -13.02 -12.11 5.24
C THR A 78 -12.47 -10.77 4.75
N LEU A 79 -11.60 -10.80 3.73
CA LEU A 79 -11.05 -9.58 3.13
C LEU A 79 -12.15 -8.75 2.49
N GLU A 80 -13.04 -9.38 1.73
CA GLU A 80 -14.17 -8.70 1.08
C GLU A 80 -15.08 -8.00 2.10
N TYR A 81 -15.35 -8.65 3.23
CA TYR A 81 -16.14 -8.04 4.31
C TYR A 81 -15.44 -6.85 4.94
N LEU A 82 -14.13 -6.94 5.18
CA LEU A 82 -13.36 -5.83 5.74
C LEU A 82 -13.33 -4.64 4.77
N ILE A 83 -13.10 -4.89 3.47
CA ILE A 83 -13.12 -3.85 2.43
C ILE A 83 -14.50 -3.20 2.33
N ARG A 84 -15.58 -4.00 2.32
CA ARG A 84 -16.95 -3.47 2.30
C ARG A 84 -17.21 -2.59 3.51
N ASP A 85 -16.84 -3.05 4.71
CA ASP A 85 -17.06 -2.30 5.94
C ASP A 85 -16.29 -0.96 5.93
N MET A 86 -15.07 -0.92 5.40
CA MET A 86 -14.30 0.33 5.20
C MET A 86 -15.00 1.28 4.22
N ARG A 87 -15.55 0.75 3.11
CA ARG A 87 -16.31 1.55 2.12
C ARG A 87 -17.59 2.12 2.73
N ILE A 88 -18.35 1.30 3.46
CA ILE A 88 -19.55 1.74 4.18
C ILE A 88 -19.20 2.87 5.16
N TRP A 89 -18.12 2.73 5.92
CA TRP A 89 -17.70 3.75 6.89
C TRP A 89 -17.26 5.05 6.23
N ARG A 90 -16.50 4.97 5.13
CA ARG A 90 -16.11 6.14 4.34
C ARG A 90 -17.32 6.92 3.83
N ASP A 91 -18.36 6.23 3.39
CA ASP A 91 -19.57 6.83 2.83
C ASP A 91 -20.62 7.25 3.89
N PHE A 92 -20.40 6.89 5.16
CA PHE A 92 -21.35 7.17 6.24
C PHE A 92 -21.27 8.62 6.71
N ASN A 93 -22.41 9.33 6.68
CA ASN A 93 -22.50 10.75 7.05
C ASN A 93 -23.21 10.99 8.40
N GLY A 94 -23.43 9.93 9.18
CA GLY A 94 -24.12 10.00 10.48
C GLY A 94 -25.61 9.64 10.44
N LYS A 95 -26.28 9.81 9.29
CA LYS A 95 -27.74 9.64 9.17
C LYS A 95 -28.24 8.89 7.93
N ASN A 96 -27.34 8.51 7.01
CA ASN A 96 -27.67 7.89 5.72
C ASN A 96 -27.71 6.35 5.73
N ILE A 97 -28.15 5.70 6.81
CA ILE A 97 -28.16 4.22 6.87
C ILE A 97 -29.03 3.57 5.79
N PRO A 98 -30.26 4.04 5.50
CA PRO A 98 -31.08 3.47 4.43
C PRO A 98 -30.38 3.50 3.05
N GLU A 99 -29.73 4.62 2.73
CA GLU A 99 -28.97 4.78 1.47
C GLU A 99 -27.80 3.79 1.37
N LEU A 100 -27.12 3.52 2.49
CA LEU A 100 -26.01 2.57 2.53
C LEU A 100 -26.48 1.13 2.38
N VAL A 101 -27.63 0.77 2.95
CA VAL A 101 -28.27 -0.55 2.78
C VAL A 101 -28.54 -0.82 1.30
N GLU A 102 -29.12 0.16 0.60
CA GLU A 102 -29.41 0.07 -0.82
C GLU A 102 -28.13 0.04 -1.66
N ARG A 103 -27.24 1.03 -1.50
CA ARG A 103 -25.98 1.14 -2.28
C ARG A 103 -25.14 -0.13 -2.20
N TYR A 104 -24.97 -0.68 -1.00
CA TYR A 104 -24.10 -1.83 -0.77
C TYR A 104 -24.83 -3.17 -0.86
N HIS A 105 -26.14 -3.18 -1.12
CA HIS A 105 -26.97 -4.39 -1.24
C HIS A 105 -26.82 -5.32 -0.01
N VAL A 106 -26.88 -4.73 1.19
CA VAL A 106 -26.71 -5.45 2.46
C VAL A 106 -27.81 -5.09 3.44
N THR A 107 -28.04 -5.96 4.44
CA THR A 107 -29.02 -5.67 5.50
C THR A 107 -28.61 -4.48 6.37
N TYR A 108 -29.61 -3.83 7.00
CA TYR A 108 -29.39 -2.83 8.05
C TYR A 108 -28.40 -3.32 9.12
N LYS A 109 -28.56 -4.58 9.57
CA LYS A 109 -27.69 -5.20 10.58
C LYS A 109 -26.21 -5.19 10.15
N THR A 110 -25.94 -5.41 8.86
CA THR A 110 -24.58 -5.37 8.32
C THR A 110 -24.01 -3.95 8.36
N VAL A 111 -24.76 -2.94 7.94
CA VAL A 111 -24.33 -1.54 7.99
C VAL A 111 -24.05 -1.10 9.44
N TYR A 112 -24.94 -1.41 10.37
CA TYR A 112 -24.71 -1.11 11.79
C TYR A 112 -23.47 -1.82 12.36
N LYS A 113 -23.23 -3.08 11.96
CA LYS A 113 -22.02 -3.81 12.37
C LYS A 113 -20.75 -3.18 11.82
N ALA A 114 -20.75 -2.77 10.55
CA ALA A 114 -19.62 -2.07 9.93
C ALA A 114 -19.31 -0.75 10.67
N ILE A 115 -20.33 0.09 10.89
CA ILE A 115 -20.19 1.35 11.64
C ILE A 115 -19.66 1.11 13.06
N LYS A 116 -20.22 0.13 13.78
CA LYS A 116 -19.77 -0.22 15.14
C LYS A 116 -18.31 -0.66 15.18
N ARG A 117 -17.89 -1.49 14.21
CA ARG A 117 -16.51 -1.97 14.09
C ARG A 117 -15.56 -0.80 13.83
N MET A 118 -15.89 0.06 12.86
CA MET A 118 -15.01 1.18 12.48
C MET A 118 -14.91 2.24 13.58
N ARG A 119 -15.99 2.54 14.32
CA ARG A 119 -15.91 3.40 15.52
C ARG A 119 -14.95 2.86 16.57
N ARG A 120 -14.97 1.55 16.83
CA ARG A 120 -14.03 0.94 17.79
C ARG A 120 -12.57 1.12 17.36
N LEU A 121 -12.29 0.98 16.06
CA LEU A 121 -10.94 1.18 15.53
C LEU A 121 -10.50 2.65 15.65
N GLU A 122 -11.37 3.60 15.33
CA GLU A 122 -11.07 5.04 15.46
C GLU A 122 -10.88 5.46 16.93
N HIS A 123 -11.74 4.98 17.84
CA HIS A 123 -11.56 5.25 19.27
C HIS A 123 -10.29 4.62 19.83
N GLY A 124 -9.95 3.39 19.42
CA GLY A 124 -8.71 2.72 19.85
C GLY A 124 -7.44 3.42 19.35
N LYS A 125 -7.49 4.18 18.25
CA LYS A 125 -6.37 5.03 17.81
C LYS A 125 -6.16 6.25 18.71
N HIS A 126 -7.23 6.77 19.30
CA HIS A 126 -7.20 8.02 20.08
C HIS A 126 -7.12 7.79 21.60
N GLN A 127 -7.46 6.60 22.08
CA GLN A 127 -7.46 6.28 23.50
C GLN A 127 -6.29 5.34 23.81
N MET A 128 -5.30 5.82 24.57
CA MET A 128 -4.29 4.92 25.15
C MET A 128 -5.01 3.91 26.06
N PRO A 129 -4.61 2.62 26.03
CA PRO A 129 -5.19 1.64 26.94
C PRO A 129 -4.91 2.11 28.38
N LEU A 130 -5.97 2.41 29.12
CA LEU A 130 -5.89 2.61 30.56
C LEU A 130 -5.65 1.22 31.17
N PHE A 131 -4.51 1.07 31.83
CA PHE A 131 -4.09 -0.13 32.53
C PHE A 131 -5.12 -0.57 33.58
#